data_AF-A0A6A3HGW4-F1
#
_entry.id   AF-A0A6A3HGW4-F1
#
_cell.length_a   1.000
_cell.length_b   1.000
_cell.length_c   1.000
_cell.angle_alpha   90.00
_cell.angle_beta   90.00
_cell.angle_gamma   90.00
#
_symmetry.space_group_name_H-M   'P 1'
#
loop_
_entity.id
_entity.type
_entity.pdbx_description
1 polymer ?
#
loop_
_entity_poly.entity_id
_entity_poly.type
_entity_poly.pdbx_seq_one_letter_code
_entity_poly.pdbx_strand_id
1 'polypeptide(L)'
;MNSPLVVMYSSGEPDESSLVPVLDRRSFVDDICFGSETFKACLATLDRLVSRFRECRISVRFSKSLFVQRKVGFLSHDVSAAGIAPDAKKAAAVTELSFPASKKGVQSFLGALNYYSRFIQDFAMYGAALYQLKDADFEPGGDLSAARQ
;
A
#
# COMPACT_ATOMS: atom_id res chain seq x y z
N MET A 1 -10.88 -4.80 -18.32
CA MET A 1 -11.58 -4.07 -17.24
C MET A 1 -10.98 -4.51 -15.92
N ASN A 2 -9.87 -3.88 -15.52
CA ASN A 2 -9.16 -4.20 -14.28
C ASN A 2 -9.77 -3.37 -13.16
N SER A 3 -10.79 -3.92 -12.48
CA SER A 3 -11.29 -3.32 -11.25
C SER A 3 -10.21 -3.50 -10.17
N PRO A 4 -9.71 -2.42 -9.55
CA PRO A 4 -8.68 -2.48 -8.50
C PRO A 4 -9.15 -3.15 -7.20
N LEU A 5 -10.40 -3.65 -7.17
CA LEU A 5 -10.98 -4.39 -6.04
C LEU A 5 -10.68 -5.89 -6.06
N VAL A 6 -10.26 -6.47 -7.20
CA VAL A 6 -10.28 -7.94 -7.37
C VAL A 6 -8.98 -8.64 -6.92
N VAL A 7 -7.89 -7.91 -6.70
CA VAL A 7 -6.58 -8.55 -6.49
C VAL A 7 -6.02 -8.20 -5.12
N MET A 8 -6.58 -8.79 -4.06
CA MET A 8 -5.76 -8.95 -2.86
C MET A 8 -6.08 -10.16 -1.97
N TYR A 9 -7.24 -10.82 -2.06
CA TYR A 9 -7.51 -12.02 -1.26
C TYR A 9 -8.52 -12.96 -1.93
N SER A 10 -8.01 -13.90 -2.73
CA SER A 10 -8.72 -15.14 -3.07
C SER A 10 -7.76 -16.32 -2.88
N SER A 11 -7.18 -16.44 -1.69
CA SER A 11 -6.67 -17.73 -1.22
C SER A 11 -7.90 -18.54 -0.82
N GLY A 12 -8.34 -19.42 -1.71
CA GLY A 12 -9.52 -20.28 -1.56
C GLY A 12 -9.36 -21.38 -0.50
N GLU A 13 -8.77 -21.07 0.64
CA GLU A 13 -8.78 -21.94 1.81
C GLU A 13 -10.08 -21.67 2.59
N PRO A 14 -10.90 -22.70 2.88
CA PRO A 14 -12.07 -22.53 3.73
C PRO A 14 -11.60 -22.19 5.16
N ASP A 15 -11.96 -20.99 5.61
CA ASP A 15 -11.74 -20.54 6.98
C ASP A 15 -12.62 -21.36 7.94
N GLU A 16 -12.03 -22.36 8.62
CA GLU A 16 -12.70 -23.14 9.68
C GLU A 16 -12.90 -22.37 11.00
N SER A 17 -12.60 -21.07 11.01
CA SER A 17 -12.96 -20.18 12.11
C SER A 17 -14.47 -19.94 12.15
N SER A 18 -15.12 -20.25 13.28
CA SER A 18 -16.52 -19.87 13.55
C SER A 18 -16.74 -18.35 13.71
N LEU A 19 -15.69 -17.55 13.49
CA LEU A 19 -15.72 -16.11 13.64
C LEU A 19 -15.94 -15.45 12.27
N VAL A 20 -17.14 -14.94 12.06
CA VAL A 20 -17.47 -14.12 10.89
C VAL A 20 -16.52 -12.91 10.86
N PRO A 21 -15.74 -12.70 9.78
CA PRO A 21 -14.86 -11.54 9.66
C PRO A 21 -15.64 -10.25 9.90
N VAL A 22 -15.26 -9.50 10.94
CA VAL A 22 -16.01 -8.33 11.38
C VAL A 22 -15.92 -7.20 10.35
N LEU A 23 -14.90 -7.22 9.48
CA LEU A 23 -14.58 -6.14 8.57
C LEU A 23 -13.90 -6.63 7.29
N ASP A 24 -14.17 -5.94 6.19
CA ASP A 24 -13.50 -6.00 4.89
C ASP A 24 -12.05 -5.41 4.94
N ARG A 25 -11.32 -5.59 6.05
CA ARG A 25 -10.23 -4.69 6.49
C ARG A 25 -8.81 -5.19 6.25
N ARG A 26 -7.96 -4.21 5.91
CA ARG A 26 -6.50 -4.26 6.06
C ARG A 26 -6.11 -3.86 7.49
N SER A 27 -5.97 -4.82 8.40
CA SER A 27 -5.27 -4.64 9.68
C SER A 27 -3.77 -4.87 9.49
N PHE A 28 -2.93 -4.08 10.16
CA PHE A 28 -1.49 -4.31 10.17
C PHE A 28 -0.95 -4.19 11.59
N VAL A 29 -0.60 -5.33 12.18
CA VAL A 29 -0.11 -5.50 13.56
C VAL A 29 -0.98 -4.75 14.58
N ASP A 30 -0.71 -3.46 14.82
CA ASP A 30 -1.38 -2.64 15.84
C ASP A 30 -2.35 -1.60 15.26
N ASP A 31 -2.30 -1.34 13.95
CA ASP A 31 -3.08 -0.30 13.29
C ASP A 31 -4.27 -0.89 12.53
N ILE A 32 -5.44 -0.32 12.75
CA ILE A 32 -6.68 -0.74 12.08
C ILE A 32 -7.35 0.46 11.41
N CYS A 33 -7.70 0.41 10.12
CA CYS A 33 -8.43 1.47 9.38
C CYS A 33 -9.67 0.96 8.62
N PHE A 34 -10.86 1.54 8.85
CA PHE A 34 -12.15 1.13 8.25
C PHE A 34 -12.93 2.34 7.81
N GLY A 35 -13.87 2.10 6.89
CA GLY A 35 -14.87 3.06 6.48
C GLY A 35 -16.17 2.37 6.13
N SER A 36 -17.18 3.18 5.83
CA SER A 36 -18.48 2.73 5.31
C SER A 36 -19.05 3.85 4.44
N GLU A 37 -19.98 3.53 3.55
CA GLU A 37 -20.62 4.52 2.67
C GLU A 37 -21.45 5.54 3.45
N THR A 38 -22.01 5.14 4.59
CA THR A 38 -22.82 6.01 5.45
C THR A 38 -22.21 6.15 6.84
N PHE A 39 -22.42 7.32 7.45
CA PHE A 39 -21.98 7.60 8.81
C PHE A 39 -22.57 6.62 9.83
N LYS A 40 -23.86 6.28 9.67
CA LYS A 40 -24.56 5.32 10.55
C LYS A 40 -23.94 3.92 10.47
N ALA A 41 -23.62 3.43 9.28
CA ALA A 41 -22.94 2.15 9.10
C ALA A 41 -21.55 2.18 9.73
N CYS A 42 -20.80 3.27 9.55
CA CYS A 42 -19.48 3.43 10.16
C CYS A 42 -19.54 3.37 11.70
N LEU A 43 -20.52 4.04 12.31
CA LEU A 43 -20.73 3.97 13.76
C LEU A 43 -21.11 2.56 14.24
N ALA A 44 -21.98 1.85 13.52
CA ALA A 44 -22.34 0.47 13.86
C ALA A 44 -21.13 -0.47 13.83
N THR A 45 -20.25 -0.28 12.85
CA THR A 45 -19.00 -1.04 12.76
C THR A 45 -18.01 -0.65 13.86
N LEU A 46 -17.94 0.63 14.24
CA LEU A 46 -17.12 1.10 15.36
C LEU A 46 -17.57 0.45 16.67
N ASP A 47 -18.86 0.41 16.91
CA ASP A 47 -19.46 -0.20 18.11
C ASP A 47 -19.13 -1.70 18.22
N ARG A 48 -19.27 -2.44 17.11
CA ARG A 48 -18.85 -3.84 17.01
C ARG A 48 -17.36 -4.02 17.28
N LEU A 49 -16.51 -3.15 16.73
CA LEU A 49 -15.07 -3.22 16.91
C LEU A 49 -14.65 -2.97 18.37
N VAL A 50 -15.20 -1.92 18.99
CA VAL A 50 -14.92 -1.60 20.40
C VAL A 50 -15.42 -2.72 21.33
N SER A 51 -16.58 -3.31 21.03
CA SER A 51 -17.09 -4.46 21.77
C SER A 51 -16.11 -5.65 21.71
N ARG A 52 -15.55 -5.93 20.54
CA ARG A 52 -14.53 -6.98 20.36
C ARG A 52 -13.22 -6.67 21.08
N PHE A 53 -12.77 -5.42 21.06
CA PHE A 53 -11.60 -5.03 21.85
C PHE A 53 -11.81 -5.29 23.35
N ARG A 54 -13.01 -5.05 23.88
CA ARG A 54 -13.32 -5.34 25.28
C ARG A 54 -13.29 -6.84 25.57
N GLU A 55 -13.90 -7.66 24.72
CA GLU A 55 -13.89 -9.12 24.86
C GLU A 55 -12.47 -9.69 24.84
N CYS A 56 -11.64 -9.21 23.92
CA CYS A 56 -10.26 -9.65 23.77
C CYS A 56 -9.26 -8.95 24.71
N ARG A 57 -9.73 -8.07 25.59
CA ARG A 57 -8.88 -7.24 26.49
C ARG A 57 -7.81 -6.43 25.76
N ILE A 58 -8.14 -5.95 24.56
CA ILE A 58 -7.28 -5.07 23.75
C ILE A 58 -7.52 -3.63 24.17
N SER A 59 -6.44 -2.92 24.49
CA SER A 59 -6.49 -1.49 24.81
C SER A 59 -6.15 -0.65 23.59
N VAL A 60 -6.95 0.39 23.33
CA VAL A 60 -6.74 1.32 22.22
C VAL A 60 -6.31 2.68 22.76
N ARG A 61 -5.29 3.28 22.15
CA ARG A 61 -4.82 4.60 22.54
C ARG A 61 -5.64 5.70 21.86
N PHE A 62 -6.68 6.18 22.54
CA PHE A 62 -7.61 7.16 22.01
C PHE A 62 -6.94 8.42 21.45
N SER A 63 -5.86 8.91 22.09
CA SER A 63 -5.12 10.10 21.62
C SER A 63 -4.39 9.92 20.29
N LYS A 64 -4.21 8.68 19.82
CA LYS A 64 -3.65 8.37 18.50
C LYS A 64 -4.69 7.87 17.51
N SER A 65 -5.94 7.68 17.95
CA SER A 65 -7.02 7.19 17.10
C SER A 65 -7.67 8.35 16.36
N LEU A 66 -7.97 8.13 15.07
CA LEU A 66 -8.68 9.08 14.23
C LEU A 66 -10.10 8.54 13.99
N PHE A 67 -11.10 9.36 14.25
CA PHE A 67 -12.51 8.99 14.11
C PHE A 67 -13.20 9.93 13.12
N VAL A 68 -14.16 9.39 12.36
CA VAL A 68 -15.08 10.16 11.50
C VAL A 68 -14.35 11.06 10.49
N GLN A 69 -13.26 10.55 9.90
CA GLN A 69 -12.52 11.28 8.88
C GLN A 69 -12.99 10.91 7.47
N ARG A 70 -13.11 11.90 6.58
CA ARG A 70 -13.37 11.67 5.14
C ARG A 70 -12.14 11.11 4.40
N LYS A 71 -10.95 11.40 4.94
CA LYS A 71 -9.66 10.95 4.44
C LYS A 71 -8.75 10.70 5.63
N VAL A 72 -8.03 9.57 5.64
CA VAL A 72 -7.12 9.20 6.72
C VAL A 72 -5.82 8.64 6.17
N GLY A 73 -4.70 9.06 6.75
CA GLY A 73 -3.41 8.42 6.50
C GLY A 73 -3.35 7.08 7.22
N PHE A 74 -3.07 6.00 6.50
CA PHE A 74 -2.93 4.65 7.03
C PHE A 74 -1.80 3.92 6.33
N LEU A 75 -0.77 3.52 7.08
CA LEU A 75 0.40 2.79 6.58
C LEU A 75 1.01 3.42 5.31
N SER A 76 1.33 4.71 5.33
CA SER A 76 1.92 5.41 4.16
C SER A 76 0.98 5.57 2.95
N HIS A 77 -0.32 5.31 3.12
CA HIS A 77 -1.33 5.56 2.12
C HIS A 77 -2.37 6.54 2.63
N ASP A 78 -2.95 7.29 1.70
CA ASP A 78 -4.14 8.08 1.91
C ASP A 78 -5.36 7.23 1.57
N VAL A 79 -6.23 6.99 2.56
CA VAL A 79 -7.47 6.24 2.39
C VAL A 79 -8.65 7.21 2.39
N SER A 80 -9.48 7.13 1.37
CA SER A 80 -10.68 7.97 1.21
C SER A 80 -11.80 7.23 0.49
N ALA A 81 -12.95 7.89 0.30
CA ALA A 81 -14.04 7.35 -0.52
C ALA A 81 -13.65 7.11 -1.99
N ALA A 82 -12.64 7.81 -2.51
CA ALA A 82 -12.11 7.59 -3.86
C ALA A 82 -11.21 6.35 -3.95
N GLY A 83 -10.95 5.67 -2.83
CA GLY A 83 -10.04 4.55 -2.73
C GLY A 83 -8.74 4.91 -2.02
N ILE A 84 -7.67 4.22 -2.41
CA ILE A 84 -6.36 4.25 -1.77
C ILE A 84 -5.40 4.98 -2.69
N ALA A 85 -4.74 6.00 -2.18
CA ALA A 85 -3.68 6.70 -2.88
C ALA A 85 -2.36 6.57 -2.10
N PRO A 86 -1.20 6.63 -2.77
CA PRO A 86 0.07 6.79 -2.08
C PRO A 86 0.10 8.16 -1.38
N ASP A 87 0.78 8.24 -0.24
CA ASP A 87 1.06 9.52 0.42
C ASP A 87 1.81 10.45 -0.55
N ALA A 88 1.25 11.63 -0.80
CA ALA A 88 1.77 12.59 -1.78
C ALA A 88 3.22 13.02 -1.46
N LYS A 89 3.62 13.08 -0.18
CA LYS A 89 5.00 13.42 0.20
C LYS A 89 5.95 12.29 -0.16
N LYS A 90 5.53 11.04 0.00
CA LYS A 90 6.35 9.87 -0.36
C LYS A 90 6.42 9.69 -1.88
N ALA A 91 5.33 9.95 -2.59
CA ALA A 91 5.33 9.98 -4.05
C ALA A 91 6.27 11.07 -4.59
N ALA A 92 6.24 12.28 -4.03
CA ALA A 92 7.16 13.36 -4.41
C ALA A 92 8.63 13.03 -4.11
N ALA A 93 8.91 12.35 -2.98
CA ALA A 93 10.26 11.90 -2.68
C ALA A 93 10.81 10.92 -3.74
N VAL A 94 9.96 10.07 -4.33
CA VAL A 94 10.35 9.16 -5.41
C VAL A 94 10.69 9.92 -6.68
N THR A 95 9.96 10.98 -7.03
CA THR A 95 10.23 11.78 -8.23
C THR A 95 11.53 12.59 -8.15
N GLU A 96 12.02 12.85 -6.93
CA GLU A 96 13.28 13.57 -6.67
C GLU A 96 14.51 12.63 -6.61
N LEU A 97 14.33 11.31 -6.68
CA LEU A 97 15.44 10.37 -6.62
C LEU A 97 16.29 10.45 -7.89
N SER A 98 17.61 10.58 -7.70
CA SER A 98 18.55 10.49 -8.80
C SER A 98 18.59 9.07 -9.38
N PHE A 99 18.84 8.99 -10.69
CA PHE A 99 18.98 7.71 -11.36
C PHE A 99 20.15 6.91 -10.75
N PRO A 100 19.97 5.60 -10.45
CA PRO A 100 21.02 4.82 -9.81
C PRO A 100 22.28 4.71 -10.67
N ALA A 101 23.46 4.80 -10.05
CA ALA A 101 24.75 4.76 -10.74
C ALA A 101 25.35 3.35 -10.89
N SER A 102 24.61 2.31 -10.50
CA SER A 102 25.06 0.92 -10.60
C SER A 102 23.88 -0.05 -10.67
N LYS A 103 24.13 -1.26 -11.18
CA LYS A 103 23.16 -2.35 -11.20
C LYS A 103 22.60 -2.68 -9.80
N LYS A 104 23.48 -2.72 -8.80
CA LYS A 104 23.06 -2.92 -7.39
C LYS A 104 22.17 -1.76 -6.91
N GLY A 105 22.48 -0.54 -7.32
CA GLY A 105 21.65 0.64 -7.07
C GLY A 105 20.27 0.51 -7.71
N VAL A 106 20.19 0.05 -8.97
CA VAL A 106 18.92 -0.21 -9.67
C VAL A 106 18.09 -1.26 -8.96
N GLN A 107 18.69 -2.36 -8.53
CA GLN A 107 17.97 -3.41 -7.79
C GLN A 107 17.44 -2.89 -6.44
N SER A 108 18.23 -2.12 -5.71
CA SER A 108 17.82 -1.49 -4.45
C SER A 108 16.65 -0.50 -4.67
N PHE A 109 16.75 0.31 -5.73
CA PHE A 109 15.72 1.27 -6.11
C PHE A 109 14.40 0.58 -6.48
N LEU A 110 14.44 -0.45 -7.33
CA LEU A 110 13.26 -1.24 -7.69
C LEU A 110 12.66 -1.94 -6.47
N GLY A 111 13.49 -2.47 -5.57
CA GLY A 111 13.05 -3.06 -4.30
C GLY A 111 12.31 -2.05 -3.42
N ALA A 112 12.80 -0.82 -3.32
CA ALA A 112 12.15 0.26 -2.57
C ALA A 112 10.82 0.69 -3.22
N LEU A 113 10.74 0.71 -4.55
CA LEU A 113 9.52 1.07 -5.29
C LEU A 113 8.47 -0.02 -5.34
N ASN A 114 8.84 -1.28 -5.11
CA ASN A 114 7.92 -2.42 -5.21
C ASN A 114 6.67 -2.25 -4.32
N TYR A 115 6.82 -1.58 -3.16
CA TYR A 115 5.71 -1.23 -2.27
C TYR A 115 4.65 -0.31 -2.93
N TYR A 116 5.09 0.58 -3.82
CA TYR A 116 4.24 1.54 -4.55
C TYR A 116 3.91 1.12 -5.98
N SER A 117 4.42 -0.03 -6.45
CA SER A 117 4.29 -0.53 -7.82
C SER A 117 2.86 -0.46 -8.39
N ARG A 118 1.85 -0.79 -7.57
CA ARG A 118 0.42 -0.73 -7.96
C ARG A 118 -0.09 0.67 -8.33
N PHE A 119 0.61 1.72 -7.93
CA PHE A 119 0.28 3.13 -8.19
C PHE A 119 1.15 3.75 -9.28
N ILE A 120 2.19 3.05 -9.72
CA ILE A 120 3.09 3.50 -10.78
C ILE A 120 2.58 2.88 -12.08
N GLN A 121 2.10 3.72 -12.99
CA GLN A 121 1.66 3.26 -14.30
C GLN A 121 2.83 2.59 -15.04
N ASP A 122 2.55 1.46 -15.71
CA ASP A 122 3.54 0.73 -16.52
C ASP A 122 4.80 0.27 -15.75
N PHE A 123 4.73 0.18 -14.41
CA PHE A 123 5.86 -0.21 -13.56
C PHE A 123 6.50 -1.54 -13.98
N ALA A 124 5.70 -2.51 -14.43
CA ALA A 124 6.22 -3.79 -14.89
C ALA A 124 7.08 -3.65 -16.15
N MET A 125 6.72 -2.76 -17.07
CA MET A 125 7.48 -2.48 -18.29
C MET A 125 8.80 -1.77 -17.96
N TYR A 126 8.73 -0.69 -17.17
CA TYR A 126 9.93 0.03 -16.74
C TYR A 126 10.85 -0.84 -15.88
N GLY A 127 10.27 -1.61 -14.95
CA GLY A 127 10.99 -2.56 -14.11
C GLY A 127 11.72 -3.61 -14.96
N ALA A 128 11.06 -4.18 -15.97
CA ALA A 128 11.68 -5.15 -16.88
C ALA A 128 12.86 -4.55 -17.65
N ALA A 129 12.72 -3.32 -18.18
CA ALA A 129 13.81 -2.62 -18.85
C ALA A 129 15.00 -2.39 -17.91
N LEU A 130 14.74 -1.93 -16.67
CA LEU A 130 15.76 -1.71 -15.66
C LEU A 130 16.44 -3.01 -15.18
N TYR A 131 15.72 -4.13 -15.16
CA TYR A 131 16.28 -5.45 -14.84
C TYR A 131 17.23 -5.98 -15.91
N GLN A 132 17.13 -5.52 -17.16
CA GLN A 132 18.03 -5.93 -18.25
C GLN A 132 19.39 -5.24 -18.21
N LEU A 133 19.55 -4.19 -17.38
CA LEU A 133 20.82 -3.49 -17.22
C LEU A 133 21.91 -4.40 -16.66
N LYS A 134 23.09 -4.30 -17.28
CA LYS A 134 24.32 -5.02 -16.94
C LYS A 134 25.30 -4.04 -16.32
N ASP A 135 26.31 -4.57 -15.62
CA ASP A 135 27.35 -3.74 -15.02
C ASP A 135 28.12 -2.92 -16.07
N ALA A 136 28.32 -3.48 -17.27
CA ALA A 136 28.94 -2.80 -18.41
C ALA A 136 28.17 -1.55 -18.89
N ASP A 137 26.86 -1.46 -18.64
CA ASP A 137 26.05 -0.31 -19.05
C ASP A 137 26.32 0.93 -18.18
N PHE A 138 26.93 0.75 -16.99
CA PHE A 138 27.31 1.82 -16.07
C PHE A 138 28.77 2.27 -16.21
N GLU A 139 29.57 1.57 -17.01
CA GLU A 139 30.97 1.91 -17.27
C GLU A 139 31.11 3.09 -18.24
N PRO A 140 32.26 3.78 -18.29
CA PRO A 140 32.49 4.87 -19.23
C PRO A 140 32.30 4.42 -20.69
N GLY A 141 31.27 4.96 -21.37
CA GLY A 141 30.89 4.57 -22.73
C GLY A 141 29.77 3.52 -22.82
N GLY A 142 29.22 3.09 -21.69
CA GLY A 142 28.00 2.26 -21.62
C GLY A 142 26.75 3.01 -22.07
N ASP A 143 25.72 2.24 -22.47
CA ASP A 143 24.45 2.79 -22.97
C ASP A 143 23.31 2.61 -21.95
N LEU A 144 22.84 3.73 -21.43
CA LEU A 144 21.66 3.78 -20.54
C LEU A 144 20.43 4.37 -21.22
N SER A 145 20.45 4.54 -22.55
CA SER A 145 19.39 5.21 -23.31
C SER A 145 18.03 4.53 -23.12
N ALA A 146 17.99 3.19 -23.11
CA ALA A 146 16.77 2.40 -22.91
C ALA A 146 16.18 2.53 -21.48
N ALA A 147 16.99 2.93 -20.50
CA ALA A 147 16.58 3.07 -19.10
C ALA A 147 16.21 4.50 -18.69
N ARG A 148 16.44 5.49 -19.57
CA ARG A 148 16.20 6.93 -19.34
C ARG A 148 14.99 7.50 -20.08
N GLN A 149 14.24 6.67 -20.80
CA GLN A 149 12.99 7.04 -21.49
C GLN A 149 11.79 7.00 -20.55
#